data_AF-A0A158I7S1-F1
#
_entry.id   AF-A0A158I7S1-F1
#
_cell.length_a   1.000
_cell.length_b   1.000
_cell.length_c   1.000
_cell.angle_alpha   90.00
_cell.angle_beta   90.00
_cell.angle_gamma   90.00
#
_symmetry.space_group_name_H-M   'P 1'
#
loop_
_entity.id
_entity.type
_entity.pdbx_description
1 polymer ?
#
loop_
_entity_poly.entity_id
_entity_poly.type
_entity_poly.pdbx_seq_one_letter_code
_entity_poly.pdbx_strand_id
1 'polypeptide(L)'
;MQDTVWRQPIATPHAWRRADMLDNDRWQRRITAAEQREVIAALRHAQAAKVPMLQWQTGDFPLDTLRASLDEIAAEVRDGAGLVLLQGLDIAGLTDEEVCMIYWGLGLYLGEPLGQNPKGDLLGHVFD
;
A
#
# COMPACT_ATOMS: atom_id res chain seq x y z
N MET A 1 11.14 36.54 19.92
CA MET A 1 11.03 35.12 19.50
C MET A 1 9.63 34.66 19.86
N GLN A 2 8.80 34.32 18.88
CA GLN A 2 7.53 33.65 19.17
C GLN A 2 7.86 32.26 19.72
N ASP A 3 7.16 31.85 20.77
CA ASP A 3 7.29 30.54 21.41
C ASP A 3 6.95 29.47 20.34
N THR A 4 7.95 28.73 19.86
CA THR A 4 7.82 27.75 18.76
C THR A 4 7.29 26.38 19.22
N VAL A 5 6.93 26.25 20.50
CA VAL A 5 6.51 24.98 21.09
C VAL A 5 4.99 24.87 21.10
N TRP A 6 4.45 23.85 20.44
CA TRP A 6 3.03 23.53 20.48
C TRP A 6 2.63 22.99 21.86
N ARG A 7 1.66 23.62 22.53
CA ARG A 7 1.24 23.29 23.91
C ARG A 7 -0.21 22.82 24.04
N GLN A 8 -0.96 22.76 22.95
CA GLN A 8 -2.33 22.25 22.94
C GLN A 8 -2.35 20.77 22.55
N PRO A 9 -3.33 19.98 23.02
CA PRO A 9 -3.50 18.61 22.52
C PRO A 9 -3.63 18.59 21.00
N ILE A 10 -3.00 17.61 20.35
CA ILE A 10 -3.21 17.35 18.93
C ILE A 10 -4.59 16.69 18.80
N ALA A 11 -5.45 17.28 17.96
CA ALA A 11 -6.84 16.83 17.76
C ALA A 11 -7.10 16.38 16.31
N THR A 12 -6.05 16.00 15.58
CA THR A 12 -6.16 15.49 14.21
C THR A 12 -6.63 14.03 14.20
N PRO A 13 -7.09 13.51 13.05
CA PRO A 13 -7.48 12.10 12.93
C PRO A 13 -6.38 11.10 13.32
N HIS A 14 -5.10 11.48 13.23
CA HIS A 14 -3.95 10.69 13.68
C HIS A 14 -3.87 10.51 15.21
N ALA A 15 -4.51 11.39 15.99
CA ALA A 15 -4.43 11.39 17.45
C ALA A 15 -5.48 10.46 18.10
N TRP A 16 -5.54 9.21 17.63
CA TRP A 16 -6.50 8.22 18.11
C TRP A 16 -5.96 7.37 19.26
N ARG A 17 -6.89 6.78 20.02
CA ARG A 17 -6.67 5.71 21.00
C ARG A 17 -7.37 4.45 20.53
N ARG A 18 -7.10 3.33 21.23
CA ARG A 18 -7.72 2.03 20.94
C ARG A 18 -9.25 2.11 20.80
N ALA A 19 -9.94 2.85 21.68
CA ALA A 19 -11.40 2.95 21.64
C ALA A 19 -11.90 3.54 20.32
N ASP A 20 -11.23 4.57 19.79
CA ASP A 20 -11.61 5.23 18.54
C ASP A 20 -11.49 4.30 17.32
N MET A 21 -10.62 3.27 17.40
CA MET A 21 -10.40 2.27 16.34
C MET A 21 -11.29 1.03 16.46
N LEU A 22 -11.79 0.72 17.66
CA LEU A 22 -12.72 -0.40 17.85
C LEU A 22 -14.14 -0.06 17.39
N ASP A 23 -14.51 1.22 17.45
CA ASP A 23 -15.83 1.71 17.06
C ASP A 23 -15.93 2.00 15.55
N ASN A 24 -14.86 1.77 14.78
CA ASN A 24 -14.82 2.05 13.34
C ASN A 24 -13.85 1.14 12.56
N ASP A 25 -14.36 0.47 11.53
CA ASP A 25 -13.57 -0.39 10.65
C ASP A 25 -12.89 0.35 9.48
N ARG A 26 -12.87 1.70 9.47
CA ARG A 26 -12.27 2.51 8.39
C ARG A 26 -10.82 2.16 8.05
N TRP A 27 -10.10 1.59 9.01
CA TRP A 27 -8.70 1.20 8.88
C TRP A 27 -8.55 -0.25 8.40
N GLN A 28 -9.64 -0.97 8.13
CA GLN A 28 -9.63 -2.34 7.63
C GLN A 28 -10.28 -2.40 6.25
N ARG A 29 -9.62 -3.04 5.28
CA ARG A 29 -10.19 -3.28 3.97
C ARG A 29 -9.88 -4.68 3.50
N ARG A 30 -10.86 -5.33 2.88
CA ARG A 30 -10.70 -6.64 2.28
C ARG A 30 -10.69 -6.54 0.75
N ILE A 31 -9.70 -7.18 0.11
CA ILE A 31 -9.67 -7.39 -1.33
C ILE A 31 -10.85 -8.26 -1.74
N THR A 32 -11.59 -7.81 -2.75
CA THR A 32 -12.70 -8.59 -3.30
C THR A 32 -12.20 -9.65 -4.27
N ALA A 33 -13.02 -10.66 -4.57
CA ALA A 33 -12.65 -11.66 -5.58
C ALA A 33 -12.45 -11.05 -6.98
N ALA A 34 -13.10 -9.92 -7.28
CA ALA A 34 -12.89 -9.20 -8.54
C ALA A 34 -11.53 -8.51 -8.57
N GLU A 35 -11.17 -7.82 -7.49
CA GLU A 35 -9.86 -7.17 -7.33
C GLU A 35 -8.73 -8.18 -7.30
N GLN A 36 -8.90 -9.35 -6.66
CA GLN A 36 -7.92 -10.43 -6.72
C GLN A 36 -7.64 -10.85 -8.17
N ARG A 37 -8.69 -11.05 -8.98
CA ARG A 37 -8.52 -11.41 -10.40
C ARG A 37 -7.82 -10.30 -11.18
N GLU A 38 -8.12 -9.04 -10.87
CA GLU A 38 -7.47 -7.88 -11.47
C GLU A 38 -5.98 -7.84 -11.12
N VAL A 39 -5.61 -8.03 -9.85
CA VAL A 39 -4.20 -8.09 -9.41
C VAL A 39 -3.44 -9.20 -10.15
N ILE A 40 -4.04 -10.38 -10.30
CA ILE A 40 -3.43 -11.47 -11.06
C ILE A 40 -3.29 -11.11 -12.54
N ALA A 41 -4.29 -10.46 -13.14
CA ALA A 41 -4.20 -10.01 -14.53
C ALA A 41 -3.08 -8.95 -14.72
N ALA A 42 -2.96 -8.00 -13.79
CA ALA A 42 -1.91 -6.99 -13.79
C ALA A 42 -0.51 -7.62 -13.66
N LEU A 43 -0.34 -8.61 -12.78
CA LEU A 43 0.90 -9.38 -12.67
C LEU A 43 1.28 -10.03 -14.01
N ARG A 44 0.33 -10.70 -14.69
CA ARG A 44 0.58 -11.33 -15.98
C ARG A 44 0.92 -10.31 -17.08
N HIS A 45 0.28 -9.14 -17.05
CA HIS A 45 0.61 -8.04 -17.94
C HIS A 45 2.06 -7.56 -17.75
N ALA A 46 2.44 -7.28 -16.50
CA ALA A 46 3.77 -6.78 -16.17
C ALA A 46 4.89 -7.78 -16.55
N GLN A 47 4.66 -9.07 -16.30
CA GLN A 47 5.59 -10.14 -16.71
C GLN A 47 5.76 -10.24 -18.23
N ALA A 48 4.69 -10.02 -19.00
CA ALA A 48 4.74 -10.05 -20.45
C ALA A 48 5.51 -8.84 -21.04
N ALA A 49 5.47 -7.68 -20.37
CA ALA A 49 6.14 -6.47 -20.80
C ALA A 49 7.68 -6.55 -20.69
N LYS A 50 8.21 -7.44 -19.83
CA LYS A 50 9.65 -7.66 -19.59
C LYS A 50 10.42 -6.38 -19.19
N VAL A 51 9.73 -5.39 -18.66
CA VAL A 51 10.33 -4.21 -18.04
C VAL A 51 10.84 -4.62 -16.65
N PRO A 52 12.07 -4.22 -16.24
CA PRO A 52 12.53 -4.47 -14.88
C PRO A 52 11.57 -3.91 -13.84
N MET A 53 11.20 -4.71 -12.83
CA MET A 53 10.20 -4.35 -11.81
C MET A 53 10.42 -2.96 -11.19
N LEU A 54 11.67 -2.65 -10.86
CA LEU A 54 12.04 -1.36 -10.22
C LEU A 54 11.87 -0.13 -11.14
N GLN A 55 11.58 -0.33 -12.42
CA GLN A 55 11.31 0.73 -13.39
C GLN A 55 9.82 0.87 -13.71
N TRP A 56 8.97 -0.01 -13.15
CA TRP A 56 7.54 0.04 -13.39
C TRP A 56 6.93 1.36 -12.91
N GLN A 57 6.00 1.87 -13.70
CA GLN A 57 5.02 2.87 -13.32
C GLN A 57 3.65 2.21 -13.19
N THR A 58 2.64 2.94 -12.74
CA THR A 58 1.28 2.41 -12.61
C THR A 58 0.73 1.83 -13.91
N GLY A 59 1.17 2.34 -15.07
CA GLY A 59 0.81 1.80 -16.39
C GLY A 59 1.36 0.40 -16.68
N ASP A 60 2.46 -0.01 -16.05
CA ASP A 60 3.04 -1.35 -16.19
C ASP A 60 2.35 -2.39 -15.29
N PHE A 61 1.56 -1.94 -14.32
CA PHE A 61 0.76 -2.78 -13.42
C PHE A 61 -0.67 -2.23 -13.33
N PRO A 62 -1.50 -2.41 -14.38
CA PRO A 62 -2.79 -1.73 -14.50
C PRO A 62 -3.82 -2.28 -13.50
N LEU A 63 -4.41 -1.39 -12.70
CA LEU A 63 -5.47 -1.69 -11.73
C LEU A 63 -6.62 -0.69 -11.93
N ASP A 64 -7.64 -1.02 -12.70
CA ASP A 64 -8.71 -0.07 -13.01
C ASP A 64 -9.71 0.03 -11.86
N THR A 65 -10.09 -1.11 -11.29
CA THR A 65 -11.08 -1.22 -10.23
C THR A 65 -10.46 -0.93 -8.86
N LEU A 66 -9.31 -1.56 -8.57
CA LEU A 66 -8.66 -1.43 -7.27
C LEU A 66 -8.03 -0.04 -7.05
N ARG A 67 -7.74 0.72 -8.11
CA ARG A 67 -7.12 2.06 -8.00
C ARG A 67 -7.91 3.02 -7.13
N ALA A 68 -9.23 3.10 -7.28
CA ALA A 68 -10.04 4.02 -6.46
C ALA A 68 -9.89 3.71 -4.97
N SER A 69 -9.83 2.43 -4.62
CA SER A 69 -9.61 1.99 -3.24
C SER A 69 -8.17 2.20 -2.76
N LEU A 70 -7.17 2.08 -3.63
CA LEU A 70 -5.78 2.42 -3.28
C LEU A 70 -5.62 3.94 -3.05
N ASP A 71 -6.33 4.77 -3.82
CA ASP A 71 -6.39 6.22 -3.60
C ASP A 71 -7.03 6.54 -2.23
N GLU A 72 -8.11 5.85 -1.85
CA GLU A 72 -8.73 5.96 -0.51
C GLU A 72 -7.78 5.51 0.61
N ILE A 73 -7.06 4.40 0.41
CA ILE A 73 -6.05 3.92 1.36
C ILE A 73 -4.94 4.98 1.54
N ALA A 74 -4.43 5.53 0.45
CA ALA A 74 -3.38 6.55 0.50
C ALA A 74 -3.85 7.83 1.21
N ALA A 75 -5.13 8.19 1.08
CA ALA A 75 -5.74 9.30 1.82
C ALA A 75 -5.89 8.99 3.31
N GLU A 76 -6.37 7.80 3.69
CA GLU A 76 -6.52 7.41 5.11
C GLU A 76 -5.16 7.33 5.83
N VAL A 77 -4.11 6.90 5.13
CA VAL A 77 -2.75 6.90 5.67
C VAL A 77 -2.19 8.33 5.81
N ARG A 78 -2.52 9.24 4.89
CA ARG A 78 -1.98 10.60 4.89
C ARG A 78 -2.72 11.55 5.83
N ASP A 79 -4.05 11.49 5.81
CA ASP A 79 -4.93 12.50 6.41
C ASP A 79 -5.84 11.89 7.51
N GLY A 80 -5.97 10.56 7.53
CA GLY A 80 -6.82 9.80 8.43
C GLY A 80 -6.10 9.26 9.67
N ALA A 81 -6.35 8.01 10.04
CA ALA A 81 -5.72 7.36 11.19
C ALA A 81 -4.21 7.16 11.01
N GLY A 82 -3.67 7.27 9.79
CA GLY A 82 -2.26 6.97 9.52
C GLY A 82 -1.97 5.49 9.31
N LEU A 83 -3.00 4.65 9.19
CA LEU A 83 -2.85 3.21 8.99
C LEU A 83 -4.05 2.62 8.25
N VAL A 84 -3.79 1.60 7.44
CA VAL A 84 -4.80 0.71 6.88
C VAL A 84 -4.26 -0.72 6.85
N LEU A 85 -5.10 -1.69 7.22
CA LEU A 85 -4.91 -3.11 7.00
C LEU A 85 -5.64 -3.52 5.72
N LEU A 86 -4.89 -3.72 4.63
CA LEU A 86 -5.39 -4.36 3.41
C LEU A 86 -5.18 -5.87 3.53
N GLN A 87 -6.29 -6.63 3.54
CA GLN A 87 -6.28 -8.08 3.76
C GLN A 87 -7.03 -8.83 2.65
N GLY A 88 -6.82 -10.15 2.57
CA GLY A 88 -7.56 -11.02 1.65
C GLY A 88 -6.94 -11.16 0.26
N LEU A 89 -5.68 -10.73 0.08
CA LEU A 89 -4.88 -11.12 -1.07
C LEU A 89 -4.59 -12.63 -0.97
N ASP A 90 -5.13 -13.42 -1.90
CA ASP A 90 -4.82 -14.84 -1.99
C ASP A 90 -3.51 -15.03 -2.74
N ILE A 91 -2.49 -15.49 -2.02
CA ILE A 91 -1.15 -15.76 -2.56
C ILE A 91 -0.90 -17.26 -2.75
N ALA A 92 -1.90 -18.11 -2.47
CA ALA A 92 -1.75 -19.54 -2.65
C ALA A 92 -1.46 -19.86 -4.13
N GLY A 93 -0.34 -20.53 -4.38
CA GLY A 93 0.10 -20.89 -5.73
C GLY A 93 0.89 -19.80 -6.46
N LEU A 94 1.21 -18.68 -5.81
CA LEU A 94 2.18 -17.71 -6.31
C LEU A 94 3.59 -18.04 -5.83
N THR A 95 4.59 -17.71 -6.65
CA THR A 95 5.99 -17.74 -6.22
C THR A 95 6.33 -16.51 -5.37
N ASP A 96 7.41 -16.58 -4.59
CA ASP A 96 7.90 -15.42 -3.82
C ASP A 96 8.18 -14.21 -4.72
N GLU A 97 8.70 -14.43 -5.93
CA GLU A 97 8.94 -13.39 -6.93
C GLU A 97 7.62 -12.74 -7.40
N GLU A 98 6.58 -13.53 -7.65
CA GLU A 98 5.27 -13.03 -8.02
C GLU A 98 4.62 -12.22 -6.89
N VAL A 99 4.76 -12.67 -5.65
CA VAL A 99 4.30 -11.94 -4.47
C VAL A 99 5.04 -10.60 -4.33
N CYS A 100 6.36 -10.59 -4.56
CA CYS A 100 7.16 -9.36 -4.57
C CYS A 100 6.69 -8.39 -5.66
N MET A 101 6.43 -8.88 -6.87
CA MET A 101 5.92 -8.07 -7.98
C MET A 101 4.54 -7.48 -7.68
N ILE A 102 3.63 -8.24 -7.05
CA ILE A 102 2.33 -7.73 -6.63
C ILE A 102 2.50 -6.65 -5.57
N TYR A 103 3.32 -6.90 -4.55
CA TYR A 103 3.57 -5.92 -3.48
C TYR A 103 4.15 -4.62 -4.05
N TRP A 104 5.11 -4.73 -4.97
CA TRP A 104 5.68 -3.60 -5.70
C TRP A 104 4.61 -2.84 -6.51
N GLY A 105 3.85 -3.56 -7.33
CA GLY A 105 2.80 -3.00 -8.19
C GLY A 105 1.72 -2.25 -7.41
N LEU A 106 1.28 -2.78 -6.28
CA LEU A 106 0.36 -2.08 -5.36
C LEU A 106 1.00 -0.82 -4.76
N GLY A 107 2.28 -0.90 -4.38
CA GLY A 107 3.02 0.22 -3.81
C GLY A 107 3.11 1.44 -4.72
N LEU A 108 3.17 1.24 -6.04
CA LEU A 108 3.21 2.33 -7.03
C LEU A 108 1.96 3.23 -7.00
N TYR A 109 0.83 2.74 -6.47
CA TYR A 109 -0.40 3.53 -6.29
C TYR A 109 -0.46 4.24 -4.94
N LEU A 110 0.40 3.86 -3.98
CA LEU A 110 0.43 4.44 -2.64
C LEU A 110 1.46 5.58 -2.51
N GLY A 111 2.38 5.70 -3.47
CA GLY A 111 3.38 6.77 -3.52
C GLY A 111 4.57 6.41 -4.40
N GLU A 112 5.65 7.16 -4.24
CA GLU A 112 6.93 6.92 -4.90
C GLU A 112 7.82 6.03 -4.02
N PRO A 113 8.26 4.86 -4.51
CA PRO A 113 9.20 4.02 -3.76
C PRO A 113 10.53 4.74 -3.53
N LEU A 114 11.02 4.73 -2.29
CA LEU A 114 12.32 5.28 -1.91
C LEU A 114 13.23 4.17 -1.39
N GLY A 115 14.54 4.33 -1.57
CA GLY A 115 15.54 3.37 -1.11
C GLY A 115 15.40 3.08 0.39
N GLN A 116 15.26 1.80 0.75
CA GLN A 116 15.02 1.36 2.13
C GLN A 116 16.31 1.14 2.93
N ASN A 117 17.47 1.13 2.26
CA ASN A 117 18.77 0.99 2.91
C ASN A 117 19.86 1.79 2.16
N PRO A 118 21.09 1.90 2.69
CA PRO A 118 22.18 2.63 2.03
C PRO A 118 22.60 2.06 0.66
N LYS A 119 22.23 0.82 0.34
CA LYS A 119 22.46 0.19 -0.97
C LYS A 119 21.36 0.54 -1.98
N GLY A 120 20.28 1.19 -1.53
CA GLY A 120 19.13 1.55 -2.35
C GLY A 120 18.19 0.38 -2.62
N ASP A 121 18.22 -0.69 -1.81
CA ASP A 121 17.25 -1.79 -1.97
C ASP A 121 15.85 -1.22 -1.72
N LEU A 122 14.94 -1.45 -2.67
CA LEU A 122 13.59 -0.87 -2.64
C LEU A 122 12.54 -1.81 -2.05
N LEU A 123 12.87 -3.10 -1.92
CA LEU A 123 12.04 -4.12 -1.30
C LEU A 123 12.90 -5.09 -0.49
N GLY A 124 12.70 -5.13 0.83
CA GLY A 124 13.39 -6.06 1.73
C GLY A 124 12.52 -7.26 2.10
N HIS A 125 13.13 -8.44 2.16
CA HIS A 125 12.51 -9.60 2.80
C HIS A 125 12.78 -9.58 4.30
N VAL A 126 11.76 -9.89 5.09
CA VAL A 126 11.88 -10.10 6.54
C VAL A 126 11.56 -11.57 6.81
N PHE A 127 12.55 -12.29 7.31
CA PHE A 127 12.46 -13.67 7.76
C PHE A 127 12.90 -13.73 9.23
N ASP A 128 12.42 -14.72 9.97
CA ASP A 128 12.88 -15.03 11.33
C ASP A 128 14.25 -15.75 11.32
#